data_AF-A0A938EM87-F1
#
_entry.id   AF-A0A938EM87-F1
#
_cell.length_a   1.000
_cell.length_b   1.000
_cell.length_c   1.000
_cell.angle_alpha   90.00
_cell.angle_beta   90.00
_cell.angle_gamma   90.00
#
_symmetry.space_group_name_H-M   'P 1'
#
loop_
_entity.id
_entity.type
_entity.pdbx_description
1 polymer ?
#
loop_
_entity_poly.entity_id
_entity_poly.type
_entity_poly.pdbx_seq_one_letter_code
_entity_poly.pdbx_strand_id
1 'polypeptide(L)'
;MTDVLALDAVGVRRGTAWILSDITWTVRSDERWVLLGPNGAGKSTLLAIASTRLHPTAGTVEILGERLGMTDVFGLRPQIGLVGASVVESIPARELVRDVVVTAAWGITGRWREEYDAADVRRADRLLRLMGVSDLADRRFGTLSDGERKRALIARALMTDPEVLLLDEPAAGLDLGGR
;
A
#
# COMPACT_ATOMS: atom_id res chain seq x y z
N MET A 1 -20.85 6.96 -9.88
CA MET A 1 -19.47 6.52 -10.16
C MET A 1 -18.58 7.58 -9.58
N THR A 2 -17.59 7.19 -8.79
CA THR A 2 -16.80 8.11 -7.96
C THR A 2 -15.34 7.96 -8.33
N ASP A 3 -14.65 9.09 -8.50
CA ASP A 3 -13.21 9.11 -8.74
C ASP A 3 -12.50 8.85 -7.39
N VAL A 4 -11.59 7.87 -7.37
CA VAL A 4 -10.85 7.46 -6.16
C VAL A 4 -9.44 8.06 -6.10
N LEU A 5 -8.94 8.51 -7.25
CA LEU A 5 -7.71 9.28 -7.40
C LEU A 5 -7.92 10.28 -8.54
N ALA A 6 -7.62 11.56 -8.29
CA ALA A 6 -7.51 12.57 -9.32
C ALA A 6 -6.20 13.36 -9.14
N LEU A 7 -5.44 13.47 -10.21
CA LEU A 7 -4.19 14.22 -10.31
C LEU A 7 -4.38 15.28 -11.39
N ASP A 8 -4.02 16.52 -11.09
CA ASP A 8 -4.04 17.65 -12.02
C ASP A 8 -2.67 18.36 -12.01
N ALA A 9 -2.00 18.35 -13.17
CA ALA A 9 -0.68 18.95 -13.41
C ALA A 9 0.40 18.55 -12.37
N VAL A 10 0.34 17.31 -11.86
CA VAL A 10 1.14 16.87 -10.71
C VAL A 10 2.61 16.74 -11.05
N GLY A 11 3.46 17.38 -10.24
CA GLY A 11 4.91 17.32 -10.37
C GLY A 11 5.61 17.03 -9.04
N VAL A 12 6.74 16.33 -9.09
CA VAL A 12 7.65 16.09 -7.96
C VAL A 12 9.06 16.46 -8.36
N ARG A 13 9.69 17.35 -7.59
CA ARG A 13 11.07 17.81 -7.81
C ARG A 13 11.97 17.37 -6.66
N ARG A 14 13.20 16.94 -6.97
CA ARG A 14 14.28 16.76 -5.99
C ARG A 14 15.49 17.58 -6.41
N GLY A 15 15.84 18.58 -5.60
CA GLY A 15 16.84 19.58 -5.98
C GLY A 15 16.42 20.30 -7.26
N THR A 16 17.25 20.24 -8.29
CA THR A 16 16.96 20.85 -9.59
C THR A 16 16.11 19.97 -10.51
N ALA A 17 16.11 18.65 -10.33
CA ALA A 17 15.52 17.68 -11.26
C ALA A 17 14.04 17.35 -10.97
N TRP A 18 13.24 17.23 -12.03
CA TRP A 18 11.88 16.68 -11.96
C TRP A 18 11.92 15.15 -12.05
N ILE A 19 11.21 14.49 -11.13
CA ILE A 19 10.98 13.03 -11.13
C ILE A 19 9.62 12.72 -11.76
N LEU A 20 8.64 13.58 -11.50
CA LEU A 20 7.33 13.62 -12.16
C LEU A 20 7.11 15.06 -12.62
N SER A 21 6.51 15.24 -13.79
CA SER A 21 6.22 16.54 -14.38
C SER A 21 4.91 16.46 -15.16
N ASP A 22 3.97 17.34 -14.82
CA ASP A 22 2.71 17.53 -15.53
C ASP A 22 1.86 16.24 -15.68
N ILE A 23 1.73 15.49 -14.57
CA ILE A 23 0.91 14.28 -14.52
C ILE A 23 -0.54 14.65 -14.22
N THR A 24 -1.40 14.52 -15.24
CA THR A 24 -2.87 14.59 -15.10
C THR A 24 -3.47 13.21 -15.35
N TRP A 25 -4.14 12.65 -14.35
CA TRP A 25 -4.67 11.27 -14.39
C TRP A 25 -5.79 11.10 -13.36
N THR A 26 -6.90 10.49 -13.79
CA THR A 26 -8.04 10.14 -12.93
C THR A 26 -8.24 8.63 -12.95
N VAL A 27 -8.60 8.06 -11.78
CA VAL A 27 -8.97 6.65 -11.60
C VAL A 27 -10.34 6.57 -10.96
N ARG A 28 -11.21 5.73 -11.49
CA ARG A 28 -12.54 5.42 -10.93
C ARG A 28 -12.55 4.16 -10.09
N SER A 29 -13.52 4.08 -9.18
CA SER A 29 -13.71 2.96 -8.25
C SER A 29 -13.83 1.56 -8.88
N ASP A 30 -14.20 1.48 -10.16
CA ASP A 30 -14.39 0.23 -10.92
C ASP A 30 -13.23 -0.11 -11.87
N GLU A 31 -12.22 0.77 -11.98
CA GLU A 31 -11.11 0.62 -12.92
C GLU A 31 -9.93 -0.18 -12.34
N ARG A 32 -9.11 -0.75 -13.23
CA ARG A 32 -7.87 -1.44 -12.90
C ARG A 32 -6.75 -0.95 -13.80
N TRP A 33 -5.82 -0.22 -13.22
CA TRP A 33 -4.72 0.41 -13.96
C TRP A 33 -3.40 -0.35 -13.79
N VAL A 34 -2.58 -0.34 -14.84
CA VAL A 34 -1.22 -0.88 -14.84
C VAL A 34 -0.28 0.20 -15.31
N LEU A 35 0.66 0.61 -14.46
CA LEU A 35 1.65 1.65 -14.79
C LEU A 35 2.90 1.00 -15.36
N LEU A 36 3.13 1.22 -16.66
CA LEU A 36 4.29 0.70 -17.39
C LEU A 36 5.32 1.80 -17.63
N GLY A 37 6.60 1.45 -17.57
CA GLY A 37 7.72 2.35 -17.82
C GLY A 37 9.03 1.80 -17.25
N PRO A 38 10.20 2.29 -17.70
CA PRO A 38 11.49 1.81 -17.25
C PRO A 38 11.75 2.08 -15.76
N ASN A 39 12.82 1.51 -15.23
CA ASN A 39 13.27 1.80 -13.88
C ASN A 39 13.73 3.26 -13.80
N GLY A 40 13.39 3.95 -12.71
CA GLY A 40 13.62 5.39 -12.56
C GLY A 40 12.56 6.31 -13.18
N ALA A 41 11.59 5.80 -13.95
CA ALA A 41 10.51 6.61 -14.57
C ALA A 41 9.46 7.19 -13.61
N GLY A 42 9.77 7.32 -12.31
CA GLY A 42 8.86 7.92 -11.32
C GLY A 42 7.69 7.05 -10.83
N LYS A 43 7.51 5.81 -11.32
CA LYS A 43 6.38 4.92 -10.94
C LYS A 43 6.14 4.84 -9.42
N SER A 44 7.14 4.43 -8.64
CA SER A 44 7.04 4.35 -7.17
C SER A 44 6.87 5.73 -6.51
N THR A 45 7.30 6.82 -7.15
CA THR A 45 7.02 8.19 -6.68
C THR A 45 5.55 8.55 -6.86
N LEU A 46 4.93 8.13 -7.97
CA LEU A 46 3.51 8.33 -8.24
C LEU A 46 2.65 7.49 -7.28
N LEU A 47 3.03 6.23 -7.02
CA LEU A 47 2.39 5.40 -5.99
C LEU A 47 2.59 5.97 -4.56
N ALA A 48 3.72 6.63 -4.28
CA ALA A 48 3.92 7.32 -3.01
C ALA A 48 2.98 8.52 -2.82
N ILE A 49 2.64 9.24 -3.90
CA ILE A 49 1.60 10.29 -3.88
C ILE A 49 0.22 9.66 -3.67
N ALA A 50 -0.16 8.68 -4.49
CA ALA A 50 -1.47 8.02 -4.42
C ALA A 50 -1.71 7.30 -3.07
N SER A 51 -0.66 6.90 -2.36
CA SER A 51 -0.74 6.34 -0.99
C SER A 51 -0.63 7.38 0.14
N THR A 52 -0.68 8.68 -0.17
CA THR A 52 -0.49 9.82 0.76
C THR A 52 0.85 9.83 1.52
N ARG A 53 1.85 9.09 1.03
CA ARG A 53 3.19 8.99 1.63
C ARG A 53 4.16 10.07 1.13
N LEU A 54 3.81 10.76 0.04
CA LEU A 54 4.55 11.88 -0.52
C LEU A 54 3.57 12.98 -0.93
N HIS A 55 3.87 14.24 -0.57
CA HIS A 55 3.16 15.39 -1.11
C HIS A 55 3.79 15.81 -2.44
N PRO A 56 3.02 16.19 -3.47
CA PRO A 56 3.56 16.75 -4.71
C PRO A 56 4.28 18.08 -4.46
N THR A 57 5.18 18.44 -5.36
CA THR A 57 5.84 19.76 -5.41
C THR A 57 4.99 20.79 -6.18
N ALA A 58 4.20 20.34 -7.15
CA ALA A 58 3.31 21.15 -7.97
C ALA A 58 2.07 20.35 -8.39
N GLY A 59 1.01 21.04 -8.82
CA GLY A 59 -0.27 20.43 -9.16
C GLY A 59 -1.16 20.15 -7.94
N THR A 60 -2.28 19.46 -8.17
CA THR A 60 -3.24 19.09 -7.10
C THR A 60 -3.56 17.59 -7.12
N VAL A 61 -3.92 17.06 -5.96
CA VAL A 61 -4.14 15.63 -5.72
C VAL A 61 -5.38 15.49 -4.85
N GLU A 62 -6.35 14.73 -5.32
CA GLU A 62 -7.54 14.31 -4.57
C GLU A 62 -7.56 12.78 -4.53
N ILE A 63 -7.77 12.22 -3.34
CA ILE A 63 -7.75 10.78 -3.06
C ILE A 63 -8.96 10.47 -2.19
N LEU A 64 -9.82 9.53 -2.62
CA LEU A 64 -11.06 9.16 -1.92
C LEU A 64 -11.96 10.38 -1.58
N GLY A 65 -12.03 11.35 -2.50
CA GLY A 65 -12.79 12.61 -2.32
C GLY A 65 -12.11 13.66 -1.43
N GLU A 66 -10.96 13.36 -0.84
CA GLU A 66 -10.23 14.22 0.08
C GLU A 66 -9.00 14.84 -0.58
N ARG A 67 -8.81 16.16 -0.42
CA ARG A 67 -7.72 16.89 -1.08
C ARG A 67 -6.43 16.86 -0.27
N LEU A 68 -5.35 16.40 -0.88
CA LEU A 68 -4.04 16.29 -0.24
C LEU A 68 -3.53 17.68 0.19
N GLY A 69 -3.07 17.79 1.43
CA GLY A 69 -2.68 19.05 2.07
C GLY A 69 -3.83 19.84 2.70
N MET A 70 -5.09 19.42 2.54
CA MET A 70 -6.29 20.00 3.19
C MET A 70 -7.01 19.02 4.11
N THR A 71 -6.50 17.79 4.24
CA THR A 71 -7.13 16.65 4.92
C THR A 71 -6.15 15.94 5.86
N ASP A 72 -6.67 15.15 6.79
CA ASP A 72 -5.82 14.26 7.60
C ASP A 72 -5.49 12.97 6.84
N VAL A 73 -4.31 12.95 6.22
CA VAL A 73 -3.76 11.78 5.52
C VAL A 73 -3.68 10.53 6.39
N PHE A 74 -3.65 10.68 7.71
CA PHE A 74 -3.63 9.55 8.64
C PHE A 74 -4.98 8.81 8.70
N GLY A 75 -6.10 9.51 8.53
CA GLY A 75 -7.43 8.92 8.37
C GLY A 75 -7.65 8.25 7.01
N LEU A 76 -6.95 8.71 5.97
CA LEU A 76 -7.00 8.13 4.62
C LEU A 76 -6.19 6.85 4.47
N ARG A 77 -5.01 6.75 5.11
CA ARG A 77 -4.09 5.61 4.93
C ARG A 77 -4.70 4.22 5.19
N PRO A 78 -5.56 4.00 6.20
CA PRO A 78 -6.24 2.71 6.38
C PRO A 78 -7.12 2.31 5.18
N GLN A 79 -7.68 3.27 4.46
CA GLN A 79 -8.53 3.06 3.28
C GLN A 79 -7.71 2.77 2.00
N ILE A 80 -6.38 2.88 2.06
CA ILE A 80 -5.46 2.69 0.93
C ILE A 80 -4.50 1.54 1.24
N GLY A 81 -4.81 0.36 0.73
CA GLY A 81 -3.92 -0.80 0.79
C GLY A 81 -2.68 -0.55 -0.06
N LEU A 82 -1.49 -0.76 0.51
CA LEU A 82 -0.22 -0.64 -0.23
C LEU A 82 0.63 -1.90 -0.06
N VAL A 83 1.11 -2.44 -1.18
CA VAL A 83 2.07 -3.54 -1.25
C VAL A 83 3.28 -3.07 -2.04
N GLY A 84 4.49 -3.24 -1.50
CA GLY A 84 5.74 -2.84 -2.16
C GLY A 84 6.95 -2.85 -1.24
N ALA A 85 8.14 -2.58 -1.80
CA ALA A 85 9.41 -2.58 -1.06
C ALA A 85 9.42 -1.56 0.10
N SER A 86 8.88 -0.36 -0.11
CA SER A 86 8.74 0.67 0.93
C SER A 86 7.88 0.24 2.12
N VAL A 87 7.04 -0.79 1.95
CA VAL A 87 6.27 -1.39 3.04
C VAL A 87 7.10 -2.45 3.77
N VAL A 88 7.89 -3.26 3.05
CA VAL A 88 8.87 -4.21 3.64
C VAL A 88 9.84 -3.47 4.56
N GLU A 89 10.44 -2.38 4.09
CA GLU A 89 11.42 -1.56 4.82
C GLU A 89 10.86 -0.97 6.14
N SER A 90 9.54 -0.78 6.21
CA SER A 90 8.86 -0.28 7.41
C SER A 90 8.54 -1.36 8.46
N ILE A 91 8.69 -2.64 8.13
CA ILE A 91 8.32 -3.76 9.02
C ILE A 91 9.55 -4.28 9.77
N PRO A 92 9.52 -4.38 11.12
CA PRO A 92 10.60 -5.01 11.86
C PRO A 92 10.81 -6.46 11.44
N ALA A 93 12.03 -6.84 11.07
CA ALA A 93 12.36 -8.21 10.63
C ALA A 93 12.05 -9.31 11.66
N ARG A 94 11.90 -8.93 12.94
CA ARG A 94 11.55 -9.81 14.07
C ARG A 94 10.05 -9.94 14.34
N GLU A 95 9.22 -9.14 13.68
CA GLU A 95 7.76 -9.17 13.82
C GLU A 95 7.20 -10.51 13.33
N LEU A 96 6.13 -11.02 13.95
CA LEU A 96 5.48 -12.25 13.49
C LEU A 96 4.54 -11.95 12.33
N VAL A 97 4.40 -12.88 11.38
CA VAL A 97 3.64 -12.65 10.15
C VAL A 97 2.17 -12.28 10.42
N ARG A 98 1.53 -12.94 11.40
CA ARG A 98 0.17 -12.58 11.83
C ARG A 98 0.11 -11.14 12.38
N ASP A 99 1.11 -10.74 13.16
CA ASP A 99 1.17 -9.43 13.81
C ASP A 99 1.45 -8.34 12.76
N VAL A 100 2.23 -8.63 11.71
CA VAL A 100 2.40 -7.79 10.50
C VAL A 100 1.07 -7.55 9.78
N VAL A 101 0.21 -8.57 9.66
CA VAL A 101 -1.12 -8.44 9.03
C VAL A 101 -2.06 -7.63 9.92
N VAL A 102 -2.16 -7.97 11.21
CA VAL A 102 -3.02 -7.27 12.18
C VAL A 102 -2.62 -5.79 12.33
N THR A 103 -1.32 -5.47 12.30
CA THR A 103 -0.79 -4.09 12.39
C THR A 103 -0.94 -3.25 11.11
N ALA A 104 -1.71 -3.70 10.10
CA ALA A 104 -1.97 -2.94 8.88
C ALA A 104 -2.50 -1.51 9.14
N ALA A 105 -3.35 -1.35 10.15
CA ALA A 105 -4.01 -0.07 10.47
C ALA A 105 -3.09 1.00 11.11
N TRP A 106 -1.83 0.68 11.44
CA TRP A 106 -0.96 1.56 12.24
C TRP A 106 -0.28 2.66 11.40
N GLY A 107 -1.11 3.49 10.76
CA GLY A 107 -0.67 4.69 10.07
C GLY A 107 -0.17 5.82 10.98
N ILE A 108 -0.41 5.73 12.30
CA ILE A 108 -0.44 6.85 13.29
C ILE A 108 -1.64 7.77 12.94
N THR A 109 -2.48 8.39 13.81
CA THR A 109 -2.77 8.25 15.26
C THR A 109 -4.30 8.26 15.47
N GLY A 110 -4.83 7.46 16.41
CA GLY A 110 -6.25 7.53 16.84
C GLY A 110 -6.66 6.29 17.64
N ARG A 111 -6.59 6.36 18.98
CA ARG A 111 -6.89 5.20 19.85
C ARG A 111 -8.32 4.69 19.65
N TRP A 112 -8.50 3.38 19.44
CA TRP A 112 -9.57 2.56 20.05
C TRP A 112 -9.32 1.07 19.78
N ARG A 113 -8.35 0.47 20.52
CA ARG A 113 -8.34 -0.93 21.01
C ARG A 113 -7.00 -1.24 21.67
N GLU A 114 -6.97 -1.02 22.97
CA GLU A 114 -6.10 -1.77 23.86
C GLU A 114 -6.60 -3.23 23.76
N GLU A 115 -5.69 -4.15 23.40
CA GLU A 115 -5.97 -5.52 22.91
C GLU A 115 -6.62 -5.61 21.51
N TYR A 116 -5.92 -6.27 20.57
CA TYR A 116 -6.54 -6.78 19.35
C TYR A 116 -7.60 -7.81 19.72
N ASP A 117 -8.83 -7.64 19.26
CA ASP A 117 -9.86 -8.59 19.64
C ASP A 117 -9.66 -9.92 18.88
N ALA A 118 -10.30 -10.97 19.37
CA ALA A 118 -10.19 -12.28 18.74
C ALA A 118 -10.79 -12.29 17.30
N ALA A 119 -11.56 -11.29 16.87
CA ALA A 119 -12.05 -11.16 15.50
C ALA A 119 -10.98 -10.60 14.55
N ASP A 120 -10.14 -9.67 15.01
CA ASP A 120 -8.99 -9.14 14.27
C ASP A 120 -7.99 -10.25 13.94
N VAL A 121 -7.59 -11.05 14.94
CA VAL A 121 -6.73 -12.23 14.75
C VAL A 121 -7.39 -13.23 13.79
N ARG A 122 -8.68 -13.56 13.99
CA ARG A 122 -9.42 -14.43 13.05
C ARG A 122 -9.49 -13.86 11.64
N ARG A 123 -9.49 -12.54 11.42
CA ARG A 123 -9.49 -11.90 10.08
C ARG A 123 -8.11 -12.04 9.45
N ALA A 124 -7.04 -11.75 10.19
CA ALA A 124 -5.67 -11.97 9.73
C ALA A 124 -5.44 -13.43 9.32
N ASP A 125 -5.87 -14.40 10.13
CA ASP A 125 -5.78 -15.84 9.82
C ASP A 125 -6.56 -16.22 8.55
N ARG A 126 -7.74 -15.61 8.30
CA ARG A 126 -8.50 -15.84 7.05
C ARG A 126 -7.75 -15.28 5.84
N LEU A 127 -7.12 -14.11 5.97
CA LEU A 127 -6.35 -13.49 4.91
C LEU A 127 -5.05 -14.25 4.63
N LEU A 128 -4.36 -14.74 5.66
CA LEU A 128 -3.20 -15.63 5.52
C LEU A 128 -3.58 -16.99 4.91
N ARG A 129 -4.80 -17.51 5.15
CA ARG A 129 -5.34 -18.68 4.43
C ARG A 129 -5.61 -18.38 2.96
N LEU A 130 -6.30 -17.28 2.66
CA LEU A 130 -6.58 -16.85 1.29
C LEU A 130 -5.30 -16.65 0.47
N MET A 131 -4.25 -16.14 1.11
CA MET A 131 -2.94 -15.92 0.48
C MET A 131 -2.00 -17.15 0.53
N GLY A 132 -2.46 -18.31 1.02
CA GLY A 132 -1.68 -19.55 1.02
C GLY A 132 -0.41 -19.52 1.88
N VAL A 133 -0.42 -18.77 2.99
CA VAL A 133 0.72 -18.51 3.89
C VAL A 133 0.36 -18.68 5.37
N SER A 134 -0.62 -19.52 5.69
CA SER A 134 -1.09 -19.73 7.08
C SER A 134 -0.06 -20.34 7.99
N ASP A 135 0.69 -21.34 7.50
CA ASP A 135 1.72 -22.04 8.27
C ASP A 135 2.93 -21.13 8.60
N LEU A 136 2.91 -19.90 8.08
CA LEU A 136 3.91 -18.87 8.31
C LEU A 136 3.48 -17.86 9.39
N ALA A 137 2.23 -17.90 9.88
CA ALA A 137 1.64 -16.92 10.81
C ALA A 137 2.53 -16.64 12.04
N ASP A 138 3.14 -17.68 12.59
CA ASP A 138 4.00 -17.63 13.78
C ASP A 138 5.50 -17.53 13.46
N ARG A 139 5.88 -17.42 12.18
CA ARG A 139 7.26 -17.15 11.76
C ARG A 139 7.57 -15.67 11.86
N ARG A 140 8.86 -15.35 12.00
CA ARG A 140 9.36 -13.96 11.89
C ARG A 140 9.38 -13.52 10.43
N PHE A 141 8.81 -12.36 10.13
CA PHE A 141 8.67 -11.80 8.77
C PHE A 141 9.99 -11.71 8.01
N GLY A 142 11.08 -11.36 8.70
CA GLY A 142 12.43 -11.31 8.10
C GLY A 142 12.94 -12.66 7.59
N THR A 143 12.42 -13.78 8.08
CA THR A 143 12.84 -15.14 7.65
C THR A 143 12.09 -15.65 6.42
N LEU A 144 11.07 -14.93 5.95
CA LEU A 144 10.32 -15.28 4.76
C LEU A 144 11.12 -15.01 3.49
N SER A 145 10.93 -15.86 2.48
CA SER A 145 11.29 -15.59 1.08
C SER A 145 10.44 -14.45 0.50
N ASP A 146 10.88 -13.83 -0.59
CA ASP A 146 10.19 -12.64 -1.12
C ASP A 146 8.76 -12.93 -1.61
N GLY A 147 8.50 -14.12 -2.16
CA GLY A 147 7.16 -14.57 -2.52
C GLY A 147 6.24 -14.81 -1.30
N GLU A 148 6.78 -15.33 -0.19
CA GLU A 148 6.06 -15.42 1.08
C GLU A 148 5.79 -14.03 1.68
N ARG A 149 6.79 -13.14 1.71
CA ARG A 149 6.65 -11.74 2.17
C ARG A 149 5.57 -11.02 1.38
N LYS A 150 5.59 -11.12 0.04
CA LYS A 150 4.60 -10.48 -0.83
C LYS A 150 3.18 -10.97 -0.56
N ARG A 151 2.99 -12.28 -0.37
CA ARG A 151 1.68 -12.85 -0.02
C ARG A 151 1.20 -12.39 1.37
N ALA A 152 2.09 -12.33 2.35
CA ALA A 152 1.79 -11.74 3.67
C ALA A 152 1.48 -10.23 3.60
N LEU A 153 2.13 -9.47 2.70
CA LEU A 153 1.85 -8.04 2.50
C LEU A 153 0.52 -7.80 1.80
N ILE A 154 0.09 -8.66 0.88
CA ILE A 154 -1.27 -8.58 0.29
C ILE A 154 -2.31 -8.88 1.39
N ALA A 155 -2.09 -9.90 2.23
CA ALA A 155 -2.94 -10.13 3.39
C ALA A 155 -2.99 -8.91 4.33
N ARG A 156 -1.86 -8.26 4.60
CA ARG A 156 -1.77 -6.99 5.37
C ARG A 156 -2.58 -5.89 4.71
N ALA A 157 -2.38 -5.63 3.41
CA ALA A 157 -3.08 -4.56 2.70
C ALA A 157 -4.59 -4.77 2.67
N LEU A 158 -5.07 -6.01 2.62
CA LEU A 158 -6.49 -6.36 2.69
C LEU A 158 -7.07 -6.38 4.11
N MET A 159 -6.24 -6.30 5.16
CA MET A 159 -6.72 -6.36 6.56
C MET A 159 -7.65 -5.20 6.88
N THR A 160 -7.39 -3.99 6.37
CA THR A 160 -8.16 -2.77 6.62
C THR A 160 -9.41 -2.62 5.75
N ASP A 161 -9.69 -3.57 4.85
CA ASP A 161 -10.81 -3.49 3.89
C ASP A 161 -10.72 -2.23 2.98
N PRO A 162 -9.59 -2.01 2.28
CA PRO A 162 -9.30 -0.74 1.61
C PRO A 162 -10.18 -0.50 0.37
N GLU A 163 -10.51 0.77 0.13
CA GLU A 163 -11.20 1.23 -1.08
C GLU A 163 -10.27 1.22 -2.31
N VAL A 164 -8.96 1.45 -2.11
CA VAL A 164 -7.95 1.44 -3.17
C VAL A 164 -6.80 0.50 -2.79
N LEU A 165 -6.41 -0.40 -3.70
CA LEU A 165 -5.25 -1.28 -3.54
C LEU A 165 -4.15 -0.89 -4.54
N LEU A 166 -3.03 -0.40 -4.00
CA LEU A 166 -1.83 -0.01 -4.74
C LEU A 166 -0.77 -1.12 -4.65
N LEU A 167 -0.28 -1.56 -5.80
CA LEU A 167 0.70 -2.64 -5.91
C LEU A 167 1.95 -2.12 -6.62
N ASP A 168 3.04 -1.89 -5.87
CA ASP A 168 4.35 -1.58 -6.43
C ASP A 168 5.11 -2.90 -6.71
N GLU A 169 5.56 -3.05 -7.96
CA GLU A 169 6.22 -4.25 -8.50
C GLU A 169 5.60 -5.62 -8.09
N PRO A 170 4.28 -5.85 -8.28
CA PRO A 170 3.62 -7.10 -7.86
C PRO A 170 4.21 -8.35 -8.51
N ALA A 171 4.74 -8.26 -9.74
CA ALA A 171 5.33 -9.42 -10.43
C ALA A 171 6.78 -9.77 -9.99
N ALA A 172 7.53 -8.86 -9.38
CA ALA A 172 8.93 -9.11 -9.04
C ALA A 172 9.09 -10.23 -7.98
N GLY A 173 9.75 -11.33 -8.31
CA GLY A 173 9.91 -12.46 -7.40
C GLY A 173 8.65 -13.31 -7.18
N LEU A 174 7.58 -13.11 -7.96
CA LEU A 174 6.58 -14.17 -8.19
C LEU A 174 7.03 -14.92 -9.44
N ASP A 175 7.41 -16.18 -9.25
CA ASP A 175 7.74 -17.05 -10.38
C ASP A 175 6.46 -17.31 -11.19
N LEU A 176 6.38 -16.77 -12.41
CA LEU A 176 5.24 -16.93 -13.33
C LEU A 176 5.29 -18.32 -14.02
N GLY A 177 5.71 -19.34 -13.26
CA GLY A 177 6.13 -20.66 -13.71
C GLY A 177 5.37 -21.82 -13.06
N GLY A 178 4.19 -21.58 -12.49
CA GLY A 178 3.25 -22.64 -12.12
C GLY A 178 2.43 -23.08 -13.34
N ARG A 179 2.88 -24.13 -14.03
CA ARG A 179 2.10 -24.86 -15.04
C ARG A 179 1.32 -26.01 -14.41
#